data_AF-A0A2B8BP37-F1
#
_entry.id   AF-A0A2B8BP37-F1
#
_cell.length_a   1.000
_cell.length_b   1.000
_cell.length_c   1.000
_cell.angle_alpha   90.00
_cell.angle_beta   90.00
_cell.angle_gamma   90.00
#
_symmetry.space_group_name_H-M   'P 1'
#
loop_
_entity.id
_entity.type
_entity.pdbx_description
1 polymer ?
#
loop_
_entity_poly.entity_id
_entity_poly.type
_entity_poly.pdbx_seq_one_letter_code
_entity_poly.pdbx_strand_id
1 'polypeptide(L)'
;MDADTWIQSGKALTPFVAAADTADIAIVPELHHLSDYLYDADSLPRTRHRHIYGLVYGPETGHRLSMLPVHNAGVFAARASSPLWGLWREEMGTAIVRSQVLNCDQAALNQLLYSRALTAARLPPEYNWVCSAIAPSWDRDRGAFVSPGPLPRRIQVMHITGAALLQELHDIPCHQGGIVSRSLLCPFPQVVLDTRPIP
;
A
#
# COMPACT_ATOMS: atom_id res chain seq x y z
N MET A 1 -2.40 -5.77 9.77
CA MET A 1 -1.91 -4.41 9.48
C MET A 1 -0.45 -4.40 9.85
N ASP A 2 0.41 -3.91 8.96
CA ASP A 2 1.84 -3.79 9.24
C ASP A 2 2.09 -2.72 10.30
N ALA A 3 3.18 -2.87 11.04
CA ALA A 3 3.52 -2.01 12.16
C ALA A 3 3.90 -0.58 11.74
N ASP A 4 4.23 -0.39 10.46
CA ASP A 4 4.55 0.88 9.81
C ASP A 4 3.33 1.54 9.15
N THR A 5 2.13 1.12 9.56
CA THR A 5 0.86 1.72 9.17
C THR A 5 0.23 2.53 10.31
N TRP A 6 -0.52 3.58 9.97
CA TRP A 6 -1.40 4.26 10.92
C TRP A 6 -2.68 4.79 10.27
N ILE A 7 -3.71 4.93 11.10
CA ILE A 7 -5.06 5.31 10.67
C ILE A 7 -5.24 6.81 10.85
N GLN A 8 -5.52 7.52 9.76
CA GLN A 8 -5.78 8.97 9.79
C GLN A 8 -7.24 9.31 10.10
N SER A 9 -8.16 8.37 9.94
CA SER A 9 -9.59 8.56 10.13
C SER A 9 -10.18 7.41 10.94
N GLY A 10 -10.86 7.71 12.05
CA GLY A 10 -11.40 6.69 12.98
C GLY A 10 -12.40 5.69 12.37
N LYS A 11 -12.84 5.88 11.12
CA LYS A 11 -13.75 4.98 10.40
C LYS A 11 -13.07 4.13 9.31
N ALA A 12 -11.74 4.19 9.17
CA ALA A 12 -11.01 3.51 8.11
C ALA A 12 -11.19 1.97 8.11
N LEU A 13 -11.45 1.37 9.27
CA LEU A 13 -11.56 -0.09 9.42
C LEU A 13 -12.96 -0.63 9.08
N THR A 14 -14.01 0.17 9.18
CA THR A 14 -15.39 -0.29 8.93
C THR A 14 -15.57 -0.87 7.52
N PRO A 15 -15.05 -0.24 6.45
CA PRO A 15 -15.14 -0.80 5.10
C PRO A 15 -14.37 -2.12 4.93
N PHE A 16 -13.24 -2.30 5.64
CA PHE A 16 -12.49 -3.56 5.60
C PHE A 16 -13.31 -4.71 6.19
N VAL A 17 -13.94 -4.49 7.35
CA VAL A 17 -14.78 -5.51 8.00
C VAL A 17 -15.96 -5.87 7.10
N ALA A 18 -16.69 -4.88 6.59
CA ALA A 18 -17.82 -5.11 5.70
C ALA A 18 -17.43 -5.82 4.40
N ALA A 19 -16.28 -5.48 3.82
CA ALA A 19 -15.80 -6.12 2.60
C ALA A 19 -15.37 -7.58 2.85
N ALA A 20 -14.79 -7.89 4.00
CA ALA A 20 -14.35 -9.24 4.36
C ALA A 20 -15.52 -10.22 4.58
N ASP A 21 -16.75 -9.71 4.77
CA ASP A 21 -17.96 -10.53 4.80
C ASP A 21 -18.42 -10.98 3.40
N THR A 22 -17.96 -10.30 2.35
CA THR A 22 -18.37 -10.56 0.95
C THR A 22 -17.38 -11.41 0.15
N ALA A 23 -16.21 -11.69 0.70
CA ALA A 23 -15.12 -12.38 0.02
C ALA A 23 -14.23 -13.16 1.02
N ASP A 24 -13.22 -13.86 0.52
CA ASP A 24 -12.23 -14.52 1.37
C ASP A 24 -11.26 -13.52 2.00
N ILE A 25 -11.02 -12.38 1.33
CA ILE A 25 -10.18 -11.29 1.81
C ILE A 25 -10.67 -9.93 1.30
N ALA A 26 -10.60 -8.91 2.16
CA ALA A 26 -10.67 -7.51 1.81
C ALA A 26 -9.27 -6.92 1.76
N ILE A 27 -8.86 -6.35 0.61
CA ILE A 27 -7.48 -5.92 0.38
C ILE A 27 -7.40 -4.70 -0.54
N VAL A 28 -6.25 -4.02 -0.56
CA VAL A 28 -6.03 -2.82 -1.37
C VAL A 28 -4.95 -3.11 -2.43
N PRO A 29 -5.26 -2.92 -3.73
CA PRO A 29 -4.23 -2.87 -4.76
C PRO A 29 -3.43 -1.56 -4.68
N GLU A 30 -2.12 -1.62 -4.88
CA GLU A 30 -1.21 -0.48 -5.05
C GLU A 30 -1.42 0.17 -6.43
N LEU A 31 -2.64 0.64 -6.67
CA LEU A 31 -3.04 1.18 -7.95
C LEU A 31 -3.78 2.50 -7.75
N HIS A 32 -3.10 3.57 -8.14
CA HIS A 32 -3.66 4.91 -8.25
C HIS A 32 -3.52 5.38 -9.70
N HIS A 33 -4.35 6.32 -10.12
CA HIS A 33 -4.30 6.87 -11.48
C HIS A 33 -3.00 7.64 -11.79
N LEU A 34 -2.13 7.85 -10.80
CA LEU A 34 -0.79 8.43 -10.96
C LEU A 34 0.33 7.40 -10.77
N SER A 35 0.00 6.12 -10.63
CA SER A 35 1.01 5.07 -10.51
C SER A 35 1.77 4.91 -11.83
N ASP A 36 3.11 4.99 -11.80
CA ASP A 36 3.98 4.70 -12.96
C ASP A 36 3.67 3.34 -13.58
N TYR A 37 3.18 2.41 -12.75
CA TYR A 37 2.68 1.11 -13.15
C TYR A 37 1.65 1.14 -14.29
N LEU A 38 0.89 2.22 -14.47
CA LEU A 38 -0.10 2.36 -15.54
C LEU A 38 0.49 2.90 -16.86
N TYR A 39 1.60 3.63 -16.79
CA TYR A 39 2.10 4.42 -17.91
C TYR A 39 3.49 3.98 -18.39
N ASP A 40 4.19 3.17 -17.59
CA ASP A 40 5.53 2.69 -17.89
C ASP A 40 5.62 1.16 -17.69
N ALA A 41 5.87 0.48 -18.81
CA ALA A 41 6.05 -0.97 -18.87
C ALA A 41 7.35 -1.42 -18.20
N ASP A 42 8.33 -0.54 -18.03
CA ASP A 42 9.64 -0.83 -17.46
C ASP A 42 9.87 -0.16 -16.10
N SER A 43 8.81 0.44 -15.53
CA SER A 43 8.86 1.12 -14.24
C SER A 43 9.55 0.27 -13.17
N LEU A 44 10.36 0.94 -12.33
CA LEU A 44 11.12 0.28 -11.27
C LEU A 44 10.26 -0.64 -10.38
N PRO A 45 9.03 -0.24 -9.95
CA PRO A 45 8.15 -1.14 -9.22
C PRO A 45 7.83 -2.41 -10.01
N ARG A 46 7.50 -2.31 -11.30
CA ARG A 46 7.20 -3.48 -12.12
C ARG A 46 8.40 -4.41 -12.24
N THR A 47 9.56 -3.86 -12.55
CA THR A 47 10.80 -4.63 -12.72
C THR A 47 11.17 -5.38 -11.44
N ARG A 48 11.02 -4.73 -10.27
CA ARG A 48 11.22 -5.39 -8.97
C ARG A 48 10.25 -6.53 -8.73
N HIS A 49 8.96 -6.31 -9.00
CA HIS A 49 7.94 -7.37 -8.84
C HIS A 49 8.17 -8.53 -9.80
N ARG A 50 8.51 -8.25 -11.06
CA ARG A 50 8.89 -9.29 -12.04
C ARG A 50 10.05 -10.13 -11.53
N HIS A 51 11.08 -9.49 -10.96
CA HIS A 51 12.23 -10.18 -10.39
C HIS A 51 11.82 -11.10 -9.23
N ILE A 52 11.08 -10.58 -8.24
CA ILE A 52 10.61 -11.36 -7.08
C ILE A 52 9.75 -12.55 -7.54
N TYR A 53 8.71 -12.30 -8.33
CA TYR A 53 7.84 -13.38 -8.83
C TYR A 53 8.61 -14.37 -9.70
N GLY A 54 9.59 -13.91 -10.48
CA GLY A 54 10.43 -14.76 -11.32
C GLY A 54 11.30 -15.72 -10.51
N LEU A 55 11.85 -15.26 -9.38
CA LEU A 55 12.61 -16.11 -8.46
C LEU A 55 11.74 -17.17 -7.78
N VAL A 56 10.47 -16.85 -7.49
CA VAL A 56 9.55 -17.75 -6.78
C VAL A 56 8.87 -18.76 -7.71
N TYR A 57 8.40 -18.30 -8.88
CA TYR A 57 7.49 -19.04 -9.76
C TYR A 57 8.01 -19.24 -11.18
N GLY A 58 9.25 -18.82 -11.46
CA GLY A 58 9.84 -18.86 -12.80
C GLY A 58 9.49 -17.65 -13.66
N PRO A 59 10.24 -17.44 -14.76
CA PRO A 59 10.22 -16.20 -15.54
C PRO A 59 8.87 -15.92 -16.21
N GLU A 60 8.15 -16.94 -16.66
CA GLU A 60 6.84 -16.78 -17.31
C GLU A 60 5.78 -16.27 -16.34
N THR A 61 5.64 -16.93 -15.18
CA THR A 61 4.75 -16.47 -14.12
C THR A 61 5.17 -15.11 -13.59
N GLY A 62 6.49 -14.87 -13.47
CA GLY A 62 7.04 -13.59 -13.07
C GLY A 62 6.63 -12.45 -14.00
N HIS A 63 6.73 -12.67 -15.31
CA HIS A 63 6.27 -11.71 -16.31
C HIS A 63 4.76 -11.46 -16.16
N ARG A 64 3.93 -12.53 -16.18
CA ARG A 64 2.47 -12.42 -16.09
C ARG A 64 2.01 -11.66 -14.84
N LEU A 65 2.49 -12.04 -13.65
CA LEU A 65 2.10 -11.38 -12.40
C LEU A 65 2.60 -9.94 -12.33
N SER A 66 3.77 -9.62 -12.90
CA SER A 66 4.27 -8.25 -12.97
C SER A 66 3.41 -7.33 -13.84
N MET A 67 2.53 -7.87 -14.70
CA MET A 67 1.60 -7.10 -15.52
C MET A 67 0.25 -6.83 -14.84
N LEU A 68 0.05 -7.37 -13.63
CA LEU A 68 -1.14 -7.14 -12.82
C LEU A 68 -0.86 -6.29 -11.56
N PRO A 69 -1.79 -5.41 -11.14
CA PRO A 69 -1.62 -4.58 -9.95
C PRO A 69 -1.26 -5.40 -8.71
N VAL A 70 -0.32 -4.90 -7.91
CA VAL A 70 0.10 -5.61 -6.70
C VAL A 70 -0.93 -5.35 -5.61
N HIS A 71 -1.45 -6.40 -4.98
CA HIS A 71 -2.21 -6.28 -3.74
C HIS A 71 -1.22 -6.23 -2.58
N ASN A 72 -1.23 -5.13 -1.82
CA ASN A 72 -0.28 -4.93 -0.74
C ASN A 72 -0.69 -5.77 0.49
N ALA A 73 0.26 -6.54 1.03
CA ALA A 73 0.01 -7.43 2.16
C ALA A 73 -0.07 -6.69 3.52
N GLY A 74 0.26 -5.39 3.56
CA GLY A 74 0.36 -4.65 4.82
C GLY A 74 -0.97 -4.18 5.40
N VAL A 75 -2.05 -4.07 4.61
CA VAL A 75 -3.38 -3.76 5.13
C VAL A 75 -4.43 -4.58 4.40
N PHE A 76 -5.03 -5.51 5.13
CA PHE A 76 -6.12 -6.35 4.66
C PHE A 76 -6.98 -6.80 5.86
N ALA A 77 -8.16 -7.34 5.57
CA ALA A 77 -9.00 -8.02 6.54
C ALA A 77 -9.53 -9.33 5.96
N ALA A 78 -9.66 -10.34 6.82
CA ALA A 78 -10.28 -11.60 6.48
C ALA A 78 -10.95 -12.18 7.73
N ARG A 79 -12.04 -12.90 7.55
CA ARG A 79 -12.69 -13.65 8.64
C ARG A 79 -11.72 -14.71 9.17
N ALA A 80 -11.82 -15.04 10.46
CA ALA A 80 -11.05 -16.13 11.04
C ALA A 80 -11.29 -17.48 10.33
N SER A 81 -12.51 -17.70 9.83
CA SER A 81 -12.90 -18.89 9.06
C SER A 81 -12.56 -18.82 7.56
N SER A 82 -11.87 -17.77 7.09
CA SER A 82 -11.51 -17.66 5.68
C SER A 82 -10.52 -18.77 5.27
N PRO A 83 -10.68 -19.38 4.07
CA PRO A 83 -9.71 -20.33 3.54
C PRO A 83 -8.33 -19.69 3.26
N LEU A 84 -8.26 -18.35 3.20
CA LEU A 84 -7.02 -17.57 3.04
C LEU A 84 -5.89 -18.11 3.93
N TRP A 85 -6.15 -18.33 5.22
CA TRP A 85 -5.10 -18.63 6.19
C TRP A 85 -4.37 -19.94 5.88
N GLY A 86 -5.12 -20.96 5.45
CA GLY A 86 -4.56 -22.26 5.08
C GLY A 86 -3.77 -22.17 3.78
N LEU A 87 -4.40 -21.62 2.74
CA LEU A 87 -3.83 -21.52 1.39
C LEU A 87 -2.60 -20.60 1.36
N TRP A 88 -2.66 -19.46 2.03
CA TRP A 88 -1.55 -18.50 2.05
C TRP A 88 -0.35 -19.04 2.80
N ARG A 89 -0.56 -19.77 3.91
CA ARG A 89 0.53 -20.46 4.62
C ARG A 89 1.23 -21.49 3.74
N GLU A 90 0.47 -22.29 2.99
CA GLU A 90 1.03 -23.31 2.09
C GLU A 90 1.81 -22.68 0.93
N GLU A 91 1.22 -21.70 0.25
CA GLU A 91 1.85 -21.00 -0.86
C GLU A 91 3.12 -20.26 -0.42
N MET A 92 3.06 -19.57 0.73
CA MET A 92 4.21 -18.88 1.31
C MET A 92 5.31 -19.86 1.71
N GLY A 93 4.97 -21.03 2.26
CA GLY A 93 5.95 -22.08 2.56
C GLY A 93 6.71 -22.54 1.31
N THR A 94 5.99 -22.72 0.20
CA THR A 94 6.60 -23.03 -1.10
C THR A 94 7.50 -21.89 -1.59
N ALA A 95 7.04 -20.63 -1.47
CA ALA A 95 7.79 -19.47 -1.93
C ALA A 95 9.12 -19.28 -1.17
N ILE A 96 9.09 -19.44 0.16
CA ILE A 96 10.26 -19.33 1.04
C ILE A 96 11.30 -20.38 0.68
N VAL A 97 10.91 -21.65 0.52
CA VAL A 97 11.82 -22.75 0.20
C VAL A 97 12.54 -22.54 -1.13
N ARG A 98 11.85 -21.95 -2.12
CA ARG A 98 12.40 -21.78 -3.47
C ARG A 98 13.37 -20.61 -3.61
N SER A 99 13.10 -19.50 -2.95
CA SER A 99 13.71 -18.22 -3.32
C SER A 99 14.41 -17.49 -2.18
N GLN A 100 13.98 -17.72 -0.94
CA GLN A 100 14.47 -17.00 0.26
C GLN A 100 14.49 -15.46 0.11
N VAL A 101 13.63 -14.89 -0.74
CA VAL A 101 13.57 -13.45 -0.96
C VAL A 101 12.67 -12.74 0.05
N LEU A 102 12.93 -11.46 0.28
CA LEU A 102 11.98 -10.59 0.98
C LEU A 102 10.67 -10.48 0.17
N ASN A 103 9.56 -10.23 0.87
CA ASN A 103 8.20 -10.10 0.31
C ASN A 103 7.62 -11.38 -0.32
N CYS A 104 8.10 -12.57 0.09
CA CYS A 104 7.53 -13.85 -0.32
C CYS A 104 6.06 -14.00 0.10
N ASP A 105 5.67 -13.42 1.22
CA ASP A 105 4.30 -13.36 1.72
C ASP A 105 3.40 -12.60 0.75
N GLN A 106 3.78 -11.39 0.34
CA GLN A 106 3.05 -10.61 -0.66
C GLN A 106 3.03 -11.32 -2.02
N ALA A 107 4.13 -11.96 -2.41
CA ALA A 107 4.21 -12.69 -3.67
C ALA A 107 3.27 -13.91 -3.70
N ALA A 108 3.23 -14.67 -2.61
CA ALA A 108 2.30 -15.79 -2.41
C ALA A 108 0.84 -15.33 -2.42
N LEU A 109 0.52 -14.24 -1.73
CA LEU A 109 -0.83 -13.70 -1.69
C LEU A 109 -1.33 -13.31 -3.08
N ASN A 110 -0.51 -12.58 -3.84
CA ASN A 110 -0.87 -12.16 -5.19
C ASN A 110 -1.02 -13.35 -6.15
N GLN A 111 -0.17 -14.37 -6.03
CA GLN A 111 -0.32 -15.58 -6.84
C GLN A 111 -1.65 -16.28 -6.57
N LEU A 112 -2.08 -16.42 -5.31
CA LEU A 112 -3.39 -17.00 -4.96
C LEU A 112 -4.58 -16.18 -5.46
N LEU A 113 -4.48 -14.86 -5.37
CA LEU A 113 -5.52 -13.95 -5.85
C LEU A 113 -5.67 -14.01 -7.38
N TYR A 114 -4.54 -14.07 -8.11
CA TYR A 114 -4.56 -14.08 -9.57
C TYR A 114 -4.76 -15.46 -10.19
N SER A 115 -4.44 -16.54 -9.47
CA SER A 115 -4.84 -17.91 -9.85
C SER A 115 -6.31 -18.20 -9.57
N ARG A 116 -7.04 -17.26 -8.94
CA ARG A 116 -8.44 -17.40 -8.51
C ARG A 116 -8.65 -18.51 -7.46
N ALA A 117 -7.61 -18.81 -6.68
CA ALA A 117 -7.73 -19.68 -5.51
C ALA A 117 -8.50 -18.98 -4.35
N LEU A 118 -8.57 -17.64 -4.38
CA LEU A 118 -9.25 -16.81 -3.39
C LEU A 118 -10.09 -15.73 -4.06
N THR A 119 -11.24 -15.41 -3.46
CA THR A 119 -12.03 -14.23 -3.83
C THR A 119 -11.55 -13.00 -3.06
N ALA A 120 -11.56 -11.82 -3.69
CA ALA A 120 -11.13 -10.57 -3.06
C ALA A 120 -12.13 -9.43 -3.28
N ALA A 121 -12.50 -8.78 -2.18
CA ALA A 121 -13.13 -7.48 -2.19
C ALA A 121 -12.04 -6.39 -2.15
N ARG A 122 -11.98 -5.55 -3.17
CA ARG A 122 -10.89 -4.57 -3.32
C ARG A 122 -11.34 -3.18 -2.86
N LEU A 123 -10.61 -2.61 -1.91
CA LEU A 123 -10.84 -1.24 -1.45
C LEU A 123 -10.00 -0.24 -2.27
N PRO A 124 -10.40 1.05 -2.30
CA PRO A 124 -9.62 2.11 -2.94
C PRO A 124 -8.20 2.27 -2.35
N PRO A 125 -7.22 2.81 -3.11
CA PRO A 125 -5.83 2.97 -2.66
C PRO A 125 -5.68 3.83 -1.40
N GLU A 126 -6.63 4.74 -1.12
CA GLU A 126 -6.63 5.55 0.10
C GLU A 126 -6.72 4.72 1.40
N TYR A 127 -7.11 3.44 1.32
CA TYR A 127 -7.20 2.53 2.47
C TYR A 127 -5.91 1.77 2.76
N ASN A 128 -4.87 1.94 1.94
CA ASN A 128 -3.51 1.47 2.18
C ASN A 128 -2.54 2.29 1.32
N TRP A 129 -2.30 3.54 1.72
CA TRP A 129 -1.49 4.46 0.92
C TRP A 129 0.00 4.23 1.17
N VAL A 130 0.64 3.50 0.26
CA VAL A 130 2.08 3.22 0.26
C VAL A 130 2.86 4.50 -0.08
N CYS A 131 3.34 5.20 0.95
CA CYS A 131 3.94 6.53 0.80
C CYS A 131 5.24 6.53 -0.02
N SER A 132 5.97 5.41 -0.03
CA SER A 132 7.17 5.24 -0.84
C SER A 132 6.88 5.00 -2.33
N ALA A 133 5.64 4.61 -2.68
CA ALA A 133 5.23 4.41 -4.06
C ALA A 133 4.76 5.73 -4.67
N ILE A 134 3.91 6.47 -3.96
CA ILE A 134 3.44 7.79 -4.36
C ILE A 134 3.40 8.68 -3.13
N ALA A 135 4.14 9.79 -3.16
CA ALA A 135 4.11 10.76 -2.08
C ALA A 135 2.67 11.33 -1.91
N PRO A 136 2.14 11.40 -0.68
CA PRO A 136 0.85 12.02 -0.45
C PRO A 136 0.94 13.55 -0.67
N SER A 137 -0.21 14.22 -0.75
CA SER A 137 -0.29 15.67 -0.64
C SER A 137 -0.89 16.07 0.72
N TRP A 138 -0.59 17.28 1.17
CA TRP A 138 -1.18 17.87 2.38
C TRP A 138 -2.33 18.79 2.01
N ASP A 139 -3.49 18.59 2.64
CA ASP A 139 -4.64 19.50 2.56
C ASP A 139 -4.71 20.32 3.84
N ARG A 140 -4.38 21.62 3.75
CA ARG A 140 -4.33 22.52 4.91
C ARG A 140 -5.71 22.75 5.50
N ASP A 141 -6.71 22.91 4.65
CA ASP A 141 -8.08 23.22 5.06
C ASP A 141 -8.69 22.04 5.82
N ARG A 142 -8.37 20.81 5.40
CA ARG A 142 -8.82 19.58 6.06
C ARG A 142 -7.90 19.09 7.18
N GLY A 143 -6.70 19.67 7.28
CA GLY A 143 -5.64 19.21 8.19
C GLY A 143 -5.33 17.72 7.99
N ALA A 144 -5.22 17.26 6.74
CA ALA A 144 -5.08 15.83 6.44
C ALA A 144 -4.20 15.56 5.21
N PHE A 145 -3.57 14.39 5.20
CA PHE A 145 -2.98 13.81 3.99
C PHE A 145 -4.07 13.33 3.03
N VAL A 146 -3.89 13.66 1.76
CA VAL A 146 -4.80 13.35 0.66
C VAL A 146 -4.03 12.72 -0.50
N SER A 147 -4.72 11.94 -1.33
CA SER A 147 -4.16 11.48 -2.60
C SER A 147 -3.83 12.69 -3.50
N PRO A 148 -2.67 12.67 -4.19
CA PRO A 148 -2.29 13.74 -5.10
C PRO A 148 -3.16 13.72 -6.37
N GLY A 149 -3.18 14.85 -7.08
CA GLY A 149 -3.90 15.02 -8.33
C GLY A 149 -5.12 15.95 -8.23
N PRO A 150 -5.94 16.03 -9.28
CA PRO A 150 -7.00 17.04 -9.39
C PRO A 150 -8.22 16.76 -8.50
N LEU A 151 -8.38 15.54 -8.00
CA LEU A 151 -9.52 15.12 -7.16
C LEU A 151 -9.03 14.48 -5.85
N PRO A 152 -8.41 15.27 -4.95
CA PRO A 152 -7.79 14.74 -3.75
C PRO A 152 -8.81 14.10 -2.81
N ARG A 153 -8.53 12.86 -2.43
CA ARG A 153 -9.32 12.11 -1.45
C ARG A 153 -8.51 11.97 -0.17
N ARG A 154 -9.16 12.09 0.98
CA ARG A 154 -8.51 11.83 2.27
C ARG A 154 -7.96 10.41 2.28
N ILE A 155 -6.67 10.29 2.55
CA ILE A 155 -6.04 9.01 2.82
C ILE A 155 -6.54 8.51 4.18
N GLN A 156 -7.06 7.28 4.23
CA GLN A 156 -7.64 6.70 5.43
C GLN A 156 -6.58 5.96 6.25
N VAL A 157 -5.69 5.23 5.58
CA VAL A 157 -4.57 4.50 6.18
C VAL A 157 -3.29 4.89 5.48
N MET A 158 -2.36 5.42 6.25
CA MET A 158 -1.01 5.76 5.81
C MET A 158 -0.12 4.54 6.02
N HIS A 159 0.63 4.14 5.01
CA HIS A 159 1.59 3.03 5.08
C HIS A 159 2.97 3.57 4.72
N ILE A 160 3.80 3.74 5.75
CA ILE A 160 5.11 4.38 5.66
C ILE A 160 6.12 3.25 5.61
N THR A 161 6.34 2.70 4.42
CA THR A 161 7.27 1.58 4.24
C THR A 161 8.51 2.01 3.47
N GLY A 162 9.55 1.17 3.51
CA GLY A 162 10.79 1.37 2.77
C GLY A 162 11.47 2.71 3.05
N ALA A 163 11.85 3.43 1.99
CA ALA A 163 12.61 4.67 2.10
C ALA A 163 11.86 5.80 2.84
N ALA A 164 10.52 5.70 2.96
CA ALA A 164 9.74 6.70 3.69
C ALA A 164 9.99 6.64 5.22
N LEU A 165 10.41 5.49 5.77
CA LEU A 165 10.76 5.36 7.19
C LEU A 165 12.11 6.00 7.55
N LEU A 166 12.95 6.28 6.54
CA LEU A 166 14.33 6.73 6.76
C LEU A 166 14.42 8.24 7.00
N GLN A 167 13.31 8.96 6.95
CA GLN A 167 13.25 10.43 7.07
C GLN A 167 12.25 10.81 8.16
N GLU A 168 12.64 11.72 9.05
CA GLU A 168 11.72 12.27 10.05
C GLU A 168 10.72 13.25 9.44
N LEU A 169 11.21 14.08 8.50
CA LEU A 169 10.45 15.12 7.81
C LEU A 169 10.56 14.92 6.30
N HIS A 170 9.45 15.17 5.62
CA HIS A 170 9.35 15.12 4.18
C HIS A 170 8.86 16.46 3.65
N ASP A 171 9.34 16.82 2.48
CA ASP A 171 8.80 17.93 1.70
C ASP A 171 7.55 17.47 0.96
N ILE A 172 6.39 17.87 1.46
CA ILE A 172 5.08 17.40 1.02
C ILE A 172 4.37 18.51 0.23
N PRO A 173 3.95 18.25 -1.03
CA PRO A 173 3.15 19.20 -1.79
C PRO A 173 1.84 19.51 -1.08
N CYS A 174 1.46 20.77 -1.03
CA CYS A 174 0.14 21.18 -0.57
C CYS A 174 -0.87 21.16 -1.72
N HIS A 175 -2.08 20.68 -1.44
CA HIS A 175 -3.18 20.75 -2.40
C HIS A 175 -3.48 22.21 -2.80
N GLN A 176 -3.42 23.13 -1.84
CA GLN A 176 -3.58 24.58 -2.05
C GLN A 176 -2.34 25.26 -2.67
N GLY A 177 -1.31 24.51 -3.04
CA GLY A 177 -0.06 25.03 -3.60
C GLY A 177 1.07 25.21 -2.58
N GLY A 178 2.30 25.16 -3.09
CA GLY A 178 3.54 25.17 -2.31
C GLY A 178 3.88 23.82 -1.69
N ILE A 179 4.89 23.83 -0.82
CA ILE A 179 5.43 22.65 -0.13
C ILE A 179 5.38 22.91 1.38
N VAL A 180 5.11 21.88 2.17
CA VAL A 180 5.22 21.90 3.63
C VAL A 180 6.17 20.81 4.09
N SER A 181 7.05 21.13 5.04
CA SER A 181 7.90 20.13 5.69
C SER A 181 7.12 19.49 6.85
N ARG A 182 6.84 18.19 6.74
CA ARG A 182 5.97 17.45 7.67
C ARG A 182 6.41 15.99 7.81
N SER A 183 6.24 15.42 8.99
CA SER A 183 6.42 13.97 9.19
C SER A 183 5.30 13.18 8.54
N LEU A 184 5.60 11.98 8.02
CA LEU A 184 4.59 11.02 7.60
C LEU A 184 4.18 10.07 8.74
N LEU A 185 4.88 10.10 9.87
CA LEU A 185 4.67 9.20 11.01
C LEU A 185 3.57 9.71 11.95
N CYS A 186 2.98 8.77 12.68
CA CYS A 186 2.01 9.03 13.75
C CYS A 186 2.74 9.41 15.06
N PRO A 187 2.18 10.31 15.90
CA PRO A 187 0.94 11.07 15.72
C PRO A 187 1.10 12.30 14.82
N PHE A 188 0.11 12.51 13.94
CA PHE A 188 0.03 13.71 13.09
C PHE A 188 -1.12 14.66 13.50
N PRO A 189 -0.88 15.98 13.57
CA PRO A 189 0.41 16.64 13.79
C PRO A 189 0.68 16.82 15.29
N GLN A 190 1.89 16.47 15.76
CA GLN A 190 2.47 17.27 16.83
C GLN A 190 2.78 18.66 16.24
N VAL A 191 2.27 19.70 16.88
CA VAL A 191 2.47 21.09 16.50
C VAL A 191 3.97 21.36 16.31
N VAL A 192 4.41 21.66 15.09
CA VAL A 192 5.67 22.39 14.91
C VAL A 192 5.34 23.82 15.32
N LEU A 193 5.79 24.22 16.51
CA LEU A 193 5.80 25.63 16.89
C LEU A 193 6.63 26.36 15.83
N ASP A 194 6.04 27.34 15.15
CA ASP A 194 6.80 28.21 14.25
C ASP A 194 7.76 29.03 15.11
N THR A 195 9.02 28.61 15.19
CA THR A 195 10.06 29.34 15.93
C THR A 195 10.69 30.46 15.10
N ARG A 196 10.14 30.78 13.92
CA ARG A 196 10.64 31.89 13.12
C ARG A 196 10.08 33.20 13.68
N PRO A 197 10.93 34.16 14.10
CA PRO A 197 10.47 35.52 14.34
C PRO A 197 9.92 36.08 13.02
N ILE A 198 8.72 36.67 13.09
CA ILE A 198 8.08 37.38 11.99
C ILE A 198 9.03 38.53 11.57
N PRO A 199 9.51 38.56 10.31
CA PRO A 199 10.11 39.74 9.72
C PRO A 199 9.05 40.71 9.19
#